data_AF-A0A932TEG4-F1
#
_entry.id   AF-A0A932TEG4-F1
#
_cell.length_a   1.000
_cell.length_b   1.000
_cell.length_c   1.000
_cell.angle_alpha   90.00
_cell.angle_beta   90.00
_cell.angle_gamma   90.00
#
_symmetry.space_group_name_H-M   'P 1'
#
loop_
_entity.id
_entity.type
_entity.pdbx_description
1 polymer ?
#
loop_
_entity_poly.entity_id
_entity_poly.type
_entity_poly.pdbx_seq_one_letter_code
_entity_poly.pdbx_strand_id
1 'polypeptide(L)' 'MGQALSFEDAMRRLEEIVAALESGNLNLADSLAQFEEGMALARACEQQLQEAESKVELLTNSGSALWSPEAAEDRDQGF' A
#
# COMPACT_ATOMS: atom_id res chain seq x y z
N MET A 1 11.88 7.53 17.33
CA MET A 1 11.29 7.46 15.97
C MET A 1 9.93 6.82 16.15
N GLY A 2 8.85 7.59 15.98
CA GLY A 2 7.50 7.04 16.10
C GLY A 2 7.29 6.02 14.99
N GLN A 3 6.83 4.82 15.33
CA GLN A 3 6.52 3.81 14.33
C GLN A 3 5.46 4.39 13.39
N ALA A 4 5.74 4.36 12.09
CA ALA A 4 4.74 4.64 11.08
C ALA A 4 3.57 3.67 11.29
N LEU A 5 2.35 4.18 11.25
CA LEU A 5 1.14 3.39 11.36
C LEU A 5 1.11 2.37 10.20
N SER A 6 0.75 1.11 10.48
CA SER A 6 0.61 0.09 9.44
C SER A 6 -0.47 0.49 8.43
N PHE A 7 -0.41 -0.04 7.20
CA PHE A 7 -1.44 0.19 6.20
C PHE A 7 -2.82 -0.20 6.73
N GLU A 8 -2.93 -1.36 7.38
CA GLU A 8 -4.18 -1.88 7.92
C GLU A 8 -4.73 -1.02 9.06
N ASP A 9 -3.87 -0.50 9.92
CA ASP A 9 -4.30 0.40 11.01
C ASP A 9 -4.67 1.79 10.47
N ALA A 10 -3.95 2.30 9.45
CA ALA A 10 -4.27 3.56 8.78
C ALA A 10 -5.62 3.48 8.06
N MET A 11 -5.88 2.38 7.35
CA MET A 11 -7.16 2.12 6.70
C MET A 11 -8.32 2.03 7.71
N ARG A 12 -8.13 1.29 8.81
CA ARG A 12 -9.14 1.18 9.86
C ARG A 12 -9.47 2.54 10.47
N ARG A 13 -8.45 3.36 10.73
CA ARG A 13 -8.65 4.72 11.25
C ARG A 13 -9.38 5.60 10.24
N LEU A 14 -9.08 5.47 8.95
CA LEU A 14 -9.77 6.19 7.89
C LEU A 14 -11.27 5.83 7.83
N GLU A 15 -11.61 4.55 7.97
CA GLU A 15 -13.01 4.09 8.05
C GLU A 15 -13.76 4.68 9.26
N GLU A 16 -13.11 4.73 10.42
CA GLU A 16 -13.67 5.37 11.62
C GLU A 16 -13.94 6.87 11.40
N ILE A 17 -12.99 7.57 10.77
CA ILE A 17 -13.11 9.00 10.43
C ILE A 17 -14.29 9.23 9.48
N VAL A 18 -14.40 8.43 8.42
CA VAL A 18 -15.52 8.51 7.46
C VAL A 18 -16.85 8.28 8.19
N ALA A 19 -16.95 7.23 9.00
CA ALA A 19 -18.16 6.96 9.77
C ALA A 19 -18.53 8.12 10.71
N ALA A 20 -17.53 8.74 11.36
CA ALA A 20 -17.75 9.88 12.25
C ALA A 20 -18.25 11.12 11.49
N LEU A 21 -17.66 11.43 10.33
CA LEU A 21 -18.08 12.55 9.48
C LEU A 21 -19.49 12.33 8.89
N GLU A 22 -19.79 11.10 8.44
CA GLU A 22 -21.11 10.74 7.89
C GLU A 22 -22.21 10.74 8.94
N SER A 23 -21.86 10.52 10.22
CA SER A 23 -22.84 10.56 11.32
C SER A 23 -23.47 11.94 11.53
N GLY A 24 -22.80 13.01 11.09
CA GLY A 24 -23.27 14.40 11.24
C GLY A 24 -23.32 14.92 12.68
N ASN A 25 -22.80 14.18 13.66
CA ASN A 25 -22.85 14.55 15.09
C ASN A 25 -21.67 15.40 15.56
N LEU A 26 -20.70 15.68 14.68
CA LEU A 26 -19.52 16.47 14.99
C LEU A 26 -19.83 17.96 14.83
N ASN A 27 -19.26 18.78 15.72
CA ASN A 27 -19.24 20.23 15.49
C ASN A 27 -18.25 20.56 14.35
N LEU A 28 -18.23 21.83 13.93
CA LEU A 28 -17.38 22.28 12.83
C LEU A 28 -15.88 22.05 13.10
N ALA A 29 -15.40 22.35 14.31
CA ALA A 29 -13.99 22.21 14.66
C ALA A 29 -13.57 20.74 14.64
N ASP A 30 -14.39 19.85 15.20
CA ASP A 30 -14.13 18.41 15.22
C ASP A 30 -14.21 17.82 13.80
N SER A 31 -15.17 18.27 12.99
CA SER A 31 -15.28 17.87 11.59
C SER A 31 -14.03 18.23 10.79
N LEU A 32 -13.49 19.44 10.99
CA LEU A 32 -12.26 19.87 10.34
C LEU A 32 -11.06 19.05 10.81
N ALA A 33 -10.95 18.78 12.11
CA ALA A 33 -9.88 17.96 12.66
C ALA A 33 -9.90 16.52 12.11
N GLN A 34 -11.08 15.89 12.07
CA GLN A 34 -11.23 14.55 11.49
C GLN A 34 -10.90 14.54 9.99
N PHE A 35 -11.28 15.58 9.25
CA PHE A 35 -10.94 15.70 7.83
C PHE A 35 -9.44 15.84 7.59
N GLU A 36 -8.75 16.69 8.37
CA GLU A 36 -7.30 16.86 8.27
C GLU A 36 -6.55 15.56 8.58
N GLU A 37 -6.97 14.85 9.64
CA GLU A 37 -6.43 13.53 9.98
C GLU A 37 -6.66 12.53 8.84
N GLY A 38 -7.88 12.45 8.30
CA GLY A 38 -8.22 11.56 7.20
C GLY A 38 -7.39 11.83 5.94
N MET A 39 -7.14 13.10 5.62
CA MET A 39 -6.26 13.49 4.50
C MET A 39 -4.82 13.06 4.72
N ALA A 40 -4.30 13.15 5.94
CA ALA A 40 -2.95 12.71 6.27
C ALA A 40 -2.81 11.18 6.15
N LEU A 41 -3.81 10.43 6.66
CA LEU A 41 -3.86 8.98 6.58
C LEU A 41 -3.99 8.49 5.14
N ALA A 42 -4.85 9.11 4.33
CA ALA A 42 -5.01 8.76 2.91
C ALA A 42 -3.68 8.88 2.15
N ARG A 43 -2.93 9.97 2.36
CA ARG A 43 -1.60 10.17 1.78
C ARG A 43 -0.59 9.11 2.26
N ALA A 44 -0.64 8.76 3.54
CA ALA A 44 0.24 7.72 4.08
C ALA A 44 -0.07 6.34 3.46
N CYS A 45 -1.35 6.01 3.25
CA CYS A 45 -1.75 4.77 2.56
C CYS A 45 -1.27 4.78 1.11
N GLU A 46 -1.46 5.88 0.38
CA GLU A 46 -1.00 6.02 -1.01
C GLU A 46 0.51 5.80 -1.11
N GLN A 47 1.30 6.40 -0.22
CA GLN A 47 2.74 6.23 -0.19
C GLN A 47 3.15 4.76 0.07
N GLN A 48 2.50 4.09 1.02
CA GLN A 48 2.78 2.69 1.31
C GLN A 48 2.47 1.78 0.11
N LEU A 49 1.39 2.06 -0.62
CA LEU A 49 1.04 1.33 -1.84
C LEU A 49 2.06 1.56 -2.95
N GLN A 50 2.51 2.79 -3.16
CA GLN A 50 3.55 3.12 -4.14
C GLN A 50 4.89 2.41 -3.84
N GLU A 51 5.28 2.37 -2.57
CA GLU A 51 6.48 1.65 -2.13
C GLU A 51 6.34 0.14 -2.35
N ALA A 52 5.17 -0.43 -2.07
CA ALA A 52 4.88 -1.84 -2.31
C ALA A 52 4.90 -2.18 -3.81
N GLU A 53 4.27 -1.35 -4.65
CA GLU A 53 4.26 -1.49 -6.10
C GLU A 53 5.68 -1.44 -6.68
N SER A 54 6.47 -0.43 -6.30
CA SER A 54 7.87 -0.30 -6.73
C SER A 54 8.70 -1.52 -6.37
N LYS A 55 8.47 -2.11 -5.20
CA LYS A 55 9.15 -3.32 -4.75
C LYS A 55 8.75 -4.55 -5.58
N VAL A 56 7.47 -4.68 -5.92
CA VAL A 56 6.96 -5.75 -6.79
C VAL A 56 7.53 -5.63 -8.19
N GLU A 57 7.58 -4.42 -8.74
CA GLU A 57 8.18 -4.15 -10.05
C GLU A 57 9.67 -4.53 -10.07
N LEU A 58 10.43 -4.12 -9.06
CA LEU A 58 11.85 -4.48 -8.95
C LEU A 58 12.04 -5.99 -8.92
N LEU A 59 11.25 -6.72 -8.11
CA LEU A 59 11.34 -8.17 -8.00
C LEU A 59 10.97 -8.88 -9.31
N THR A 60 9.94 -8.39 -10.00
CA THR A 60 9.45 -8.99 -11.25
C THR A 60 10.41 -8.72 -12.41
N ASN A 61 10.93 -7.50 -12.52
CA ASN A 61 11.87 -7.11 -13.57
C ASN A 61 13.26 -7.73 -13.35
N SER A 62 13.67 -7.92 -12.09
CA SER A 62 14.89 -8.67 -11.72
C SER A 62 14.71 -10.18 -11.94
N GLY A 63 13.50 -10.70 -11.77
CA GLY A 63 13.14 -12.10 -12.03
C GLY A 63 13.19 -12.47 -13.52
N SER A 64 12.90 -11.53 -14.42
CA SER A 64 12.99 -11.72 -15.88
C SER A 64 14.41 -12.00 -16.38
N ALA A 65 15.45 -11.56 -15.66
CA ALA A 65 16.84 -11.87 -16.02
C ALA A 65 17.34 -13.21 -15.43
N LEU A 66 16.61 -13.78 -14.47
CA LEU A 66 16.98 -15.02 -13.76
C LEU A 66 16.10 -16.23 -14.13
N TRP A 67 14.97 -16.00 -14.79
CA TRP A 67 14.11 -17.05 -15.33
C TRP A 67 14.07 -16.96 -16.86
N SER A 68 15.09 -17.54 -17.52
CA SER A 68 14.99 -17.94 -18.92
C SER A 68 14.58 -19.42 -18.97
N PRO A 69 13.31 -19.75 -19.25
CA PRO A 69 12.91 -21.14 -19.47
C PRO A 69 13.62 -21.77 -20.69
N GLU A 70 14.10 -20.95 -21.63
CA GLU A 70 14.89 -21.39 -22.79
C GLU A 70 16.30 -21.93 -22.42
N ALA A 71 16.83 -21.65 -21.23
CA ALA A 71 18.11 -22.22 -20.79
C ALA A 71 17.97 -23.67 -20.28
N ALA A 72 16.73 -24.16 -20.09
CA ALA A 72 16.47 -25.48 -19.51
C ALA A 72 16.25 -26.58 -20.57
N GLU A 73 16.12 -26.26 -21.86
CA GLU A 73 15.75 -27.25 -22.89
C GLU A 73 16.93 -27.90 -23.64
N ASP A 74 18.18 -27.59 -23.30
CA ASP A 74 19.35 -28.14 -24.01
C ASP A 74 19.98 -29.40 -23.35
N ARG A 75 19.24 -30.08 -22.46
CA ARG A 75 19.76 -31.27 -21.71
C ARG A 75 19.10 -32.60 -22.06
N ASP A 76 18.36 -32.70 -23.17
CA ASP A 76 17.82 -33.97 -23.67
C ASP A 76 18.29 -34.32 -25.09
N GLN A 77 19.56 -34.01 -25.41
CA GLN A 77 20.27 -34.67 -26.51
C GLN A 77 21.21 -35.73 -25.92
N GLY A 78 20.67 -36.90 -25.61
CA GLY A 78 21.38 -38.00 -24.97
C GLY A 78 20.89 -39.38 -25.40
N PHE A 79 21.37 -39.79 -26.58
CA PHE A 79 21.42 -41.14 -27.18
C PHE A 79 20.15 -41.76 -27.79
#